data_AF-A0A973PR68-F1
#
_entry.id   AF-A0A973PR68-F1
#
_cell.length_a   1.000
_cell.length_b   1.000
_cell.length_c   1.000
_cell.angle_alpha   90.00
_cell.angle_beta   90.00
_cell.angle_gamma   90.00
#
_symmetry.space_group_name_H-M   'P 1'
#
loop_
_entity.id
_entity.type
_entity.pdbx_description
1 polymer ?
#
loop_
_entity_poly.entity_id
_entity_poly.type
_entity_poly.pdbx_seq_one_letter_code
_entity_poly.pdbx_strand_id
1 'polypeptide(L)'
;SSTDLLHAETGTRIDLGAMPPEGVARCRAAWARLSGRRTCVVHGDPNPGNVRMTGDQVALIDWDESHVDVPDLDLVLPDNAAGLDGGAHDIAAQASAAWEAAVCWDDDYAVKRLAEVRAV
;
A
#
# COMPACT_ATOMS: atom_id res chain seq x y z
N SER A 1 -3.58 -8.55 -5.59
CA SER A 1 -2.69 -7.98 -4.56
C SER A 1 -1.48 -7.31 -5.21
N SER A 2 -0.72 -6.56 -4.44
CA SER A 2 0.63 -6.07 -4.73
C SER A 2 1.58 -7.17 -5.22
N THR A 3 1.49 -8.38 -4.66
CA THR A 3 2.30 -9.53 -5.10
C THR A 3 1.89 -10.06 -6.47
N ASP A 4 0.63 -9.90 -6.89
CA ASP A 4 0.20 -10.30 -8.25
C ASP A 4 0.80 -9.36 -9.31
N LEU A 5 0.94 -8.07 -8.96
CA LEU A 5 1.57 -7.03 -9.80
C LEU A 5 3.09 -7.23 -9.98
N LEU A 6 3.69 -8.22 -9.32
CA LEU A 6 5.03 -8.71 -9.65
C LEU A 6 5.11 -9.35 -11.04
N HIS A 7 3.98 -9.80 -11.58
CA HIS A 7 3.89 -10.47 -12.88
C HIS A 7 2.81 -9.89 -13.79
N ALA A 8 1.78 -9.26 -13.24
CA ALA A 8 0.77 -8.54 -14.00
C ALA A 8 1.22 -7.10 -14.32
N GLU A 9 0.63 -6.50 -15.36
CA GLU A 9 0.79 -5.07 -15.68
C GLU A 9 -0.34 -4.22 -15.10
N THR A 10 -1.51 -4.81 -14.88
CA THR A 10 -2.70 -4.14 -14.37
C THR A 10 -3.34 -4.91 -13.22
N GLY A 11 -4.06 -4.22 -12.34
CA GLY A 11 -4.79 -4.85 -11.23
C GLY A 11 -5.51 -3.81 -10.36
N THR A 12 -6.74 -4.11 -9.93
CA THR A 12 -7.61 -3.15 -9.24
C THR A 12 -7.76 -1.86 -10.07
N ARG A 13 -7.15 -0.74 -9.67
CA ARG A 13 -7.10 0.54 -10.42
C ARG A 13 -5.68 0.88 -10.92
N ILE A 14 -4.71 0.00 -10.69
CA ILE A 14 -3.31 0.19 -11.09
C ILE A 14 -3.13 -0.20 -12.55
N ASP A 15 -2.46 0.68 -13.29
CA ASP A 15 -1.87 0.41 -14.61
C ASP A 15 -0.38 0.75 -14.58
N LEU A 16 0.47 -0.29 -14.45
CA LEU A 16 1.92 -0.12 -14.45
C LEU A 16 2.45 0.30 -15.82
N GLY A 17 1.69 0.09 -16.90
CA GLY A 17 2.06 0.54 -18.25
C GLY A 17 2.03 2.06 -18.39
N ALA A 18 1.28 2.76 -17.53
CA ALA A 18 1.24 4.22 -17.48
C ALA A 18 2.42 4.84 -16.71
N MET A 19 3.13 4.04 -15.90
CA MET A 19 4.25 4.49 -15.07
C MET A 19 5.60 4.46 -15.82
N PRO A 20 6.57 5.33 -15.48
CA PRO A 20 7.94 5.23 -15.94
C PRO A 20 8.54 3.86 -15.58
N PRO A 21 9.31 3.22 -16.48
CA PRO A 21 9.89 1.90 -16.23
C PRO A 21 10.70 1.79 -14.94
N GLU A 22 11.41 2.86 -14.58
CA GLU A 22 12.14 2.94 -13.31
C GLU A 22 11.19 2.90 -12.09
N GLY A 23 10.08 3.64 -12.15
CA GLY A 23 9.08 3.65 -11.09
C GLY A 23 8.46 2.27 -10.90
N VAL A 24 8.14 1.59 -12.01
CA VAL A 24 7.65 0.20 -11.98
C VAL A 24 8.67 -0.74 -11.32
N ALA A 25 9.95 -0.61 -11.66
CA ALA A 25 11.00 -1.44 -11.07
C ALA A 25 11.09 -1.24 -9.54
N ARG A 26 11.02 0.02 -9.07
CA ARG A 26 10.99 0.35 -7.64
C ARG A 26 9.78 -0.24 -6.93
N CYS A 27 8.57 -0.08 -7.50
CA CYS A 27 7.35 -0.64 -6.91
C CYS A 27 7.41 -2.17 -6.82
N ARG A 28 7.84 -2.85 -7.90
CA ARG A 28 8.00 -4.31 -7.88
C ARG A 28 9.05 -4.78 -6.88
N ALA A 29 10.17 -4.05 -6.74
CA ALA A 29 11.19 -4.37 -5.74
C ALA A 29 10.66 -4.23 -4.30
N ALA A 30 9.84 -3.22 -4.03
CA ALA A 30 9.18 -3.06 -2.73
C ALA A 30 8.19 -4.22 -2.45
N TRP A 31 7.30 -4.53 -3.40
CA TRP A 31 6.30 -5.59 -3.24
C TRP A 31 6.90 -6.99 -3.19
N ALA A 32 8.05 -7.23 -3.83
CA ALA A 32 8.70 -8.55 -3.77
C ALA A 32 9.05 -8.97 -2.33
N ARG A 33 9.28 -8.00 -1.44
CA ARG A 33 9.59 -8.20 -0.01
C ARG A 33 8.36 -8.70 0.80
N LEU A 34 7.17 -8.67 0.21
CA LEU A 34 5.94 -9.23 0.78
C LEU A 34 5.71 -10.70 0.40
N SER A 35 6.52 -11.27 -0.51
CA SER A 35 6.35 -12.64 -1.01
C SER A 35 6.31 -13.67 0.12
N GLY A 36 5.33 -14.57 0.07
CA GLY A 36 5.16 -15.64 1.05
C GLY A 36 4.48 -15.22 2.36
N ARG A 37 4.15 -13.93 2.55
CA ARG A 37 3.29 -13.50 3.66
C ARG A 37 1.85 -13.95 3.45
N ARG A 38 1.12 -14.14 4.54
CA ARG A 38 -0.32 -14.44 4.50
C ARG A 38 -1.08 -13.24 3.93
N THR A 39 -2.06 -13.51 3.09
CA THR A 39 -2.98 -12.49 2.58
C THR A 39 -4.35 -12.56 3.27
N CYS A 40 -5.02 -11.42 3.33
CA CYS A 40 -6.40 -11.25 3.77
C CYS A 40 -7.06 -10.10 3.01
N VAL A 41 -8.32 -9.80 3.30
CA VAL A 41 -8.91 -8.52 2.86
C VAL A 41 -8.27 -7.40 3.67
N VAL A 42 -7.81 -6.36 2.98
CA VAL A 42 -7.34 -5.09 3.55
C VAL A 42 -8.32 -3.97 3.20
N HIS A 43 -8.39 -2.95 4.05
CA HIS A 43 -9.14 -1.72 3.79
C HIS A 43 -8.51 -0.92 2.66
N GLY A 44 -7.17 -0.77 2.68
CA GLY A 44 -6.40 -0.05 1.66
C GLY A 44 -6.23 1.45 1.91
N ASP A 45 -6.97 2.03 2.86
CA ASP A 45 -6.86 3.44 3.28
C ASP A 45 -7.41 3.69 4.71
N PRO A 46 -6.85 3.05 5.76
CA PRO A 46 -7.33 3.20 7.13
C PRO A 46 -6.85 4.51 7.80
N ASN A 47 -7.27 5.65 7.25
CA ASN A 47 -6.94 6.98 7.78
C ASN A 47 -8.03 7.52 8.76
N PRO A 48 -7.73 8.54 9.60
CA PRO A 48 -8.69 9.08 10.56
C PRO A 48 -10.02 9.58 9.97
N GLY A 49 -10.04 10.00 8.70
CA GLY A 49 -11.26 10.40 7.99
C GLY A 49 -12.21 9.23 7.71
N ASN A 50 -11.67 8.02 7.61
CA ASN A 50 -12.39 6.78 7.37
C ASN A 50 -12.80 6.07 8.67
N VAL A 51 -12.35 6.57 9.83
CA VAL A 51 -12.75 6.06 11.15
C VAL A 51 -13.80 6.97 11.77
N ARG A 52 -14.99 6.42 12.05
CA ARG A 52 -16.08 7.11 12.76
C ARG A 52 -16.19 6.58 14.17
N MET A 53 -16.13 7.48 15.14
CA MET A 53 -16.17 7.13 16.56
C MET A 53 -17.32 7.86 17.26
N THR A 54 -18.10 7.13 18.03
CA THR A 54 -18.97 7.65 19.11
C THR A 54 -18.37 7.25 20.46
N GLY A 55 -19.06 7.58 21.56
CA GLY A 55 -18.61 7.16 22.90
C GLY A 55 -18.63 5.64 23.12
N ASP A 56 -19.36 4.90 22.29
CA ASP A 56 -19.65 3.47 22.46
C ASP A 56 -19.42 2.63 21.19
N GLN A 57 -19.15 3.25 20.04
CA GLN A 57 -19.04 2.56 18.75
C GLN A 57 -17.88 3.10 17.92
N VAL A 58 -17.29 2.21 17.13
CA VAL A 58 -16.30 2.54 16.10
C VAL A 58 -16.75 1.88 14.79
N ALA A 59 -16.73 2.64 13.70
CA ALA A 59 -17.02 2.15 12.37
C ALA A 59 -15.92 2.56 11.40
N LEU A 60 -15.57 1.66 10.48
CA LEU A 60 -14.68 1.90 9.37
C LEU A 60 -15.52 2.03 8.09
N ILE A 61 -15.38 3.14 7.39
CA ILE A 61 -16.13 3.47 6.17
C ILE A 61 -15.16 3.58 4.98
N ASP A 62 -15.73 3.70 3.78
CA ASP A 62 -14.97 3.93 2.54
C ASP A 62 -14.12 2.72 2.09
N TRP A 63 -14.83 1.61 1.85
CA TRP A 63 -14.22 0.32 1.45
C TRP A 63 -13.96 0.19 -0.05
N ASP A 64 -14.00 1.28 -0.83
CA ASP A 64 -13.81 1.23 -2.28
C ASP A 64 -12.35 0.95 -2.69
N GLU A 65 -11.40 1.20 -1.79
CA GLU A 65 -9.98 0.82 -1.91
C GLU A 65 -9.67 -0.63 -1.49
N SER A 66 -10.68 -1.35 -0.98
CA SER A 66 -10.46 -2.67 -0.38
C SER A 66 -10.09 -3.73 -1.40
N HIS A 67 -9.15 -4.60 -1.03
CA HIS A 67 -8.67 -5.67 -1.89
C HIS A 67 -8.02 -6.80 -1.06
N VAL A 68 -7.63 -7.90 -1.71
CA VAL A 68 -6.87 -8.97 -1.04
C VAL A 68 -5.38 -8.65 -1.12
N ASP A 69 -4.73 -8.54 0.03
CA ASP A 69 -3.29 -8.29 0.17
C ASP A 69 -2.73 -8.68 1.55
N VAL A 70 -1.48 -8.35 1.85
CA VAL A 70 -0.85 -8.54 3.15
C VAL A 70 -1.42 -7.55 4.18
N PRO A 71 -1.83 -8.01 5.38
CA PRO A 71 -2.45 -7.16 6.41
C PRO A 71 -1.57 -5.99 6.85
N ASP A 72 -0.24 -6.15 6.77
CA ASP A 72 0.72 -5.14 7.15
C ASP A 72 0.50 -3.80 6.44
N LEU A 73 -0.09 -3.80 5.24
CA LEU A 73 -0.40 -2.57 4.48
C LEU A 73 -1.43 -1.68 5.20
N ASP A 74 -2.37 -2.25 5.96
CA ASP A 74 -3.30 -1.47 6.80
C ASP A 74 -2.69 -1.10 8.17
N LEU A 75 -1.54 -1.68 8.51
CA LEU A 75 -0.91 -1.56 9.83
C LEU A 75 0.31 -0.61 9.84
N VAL A 76 0.65 0.00 8.70
CA VAL A 76 1.62 1.11 8.60
C VAL A 76 1.01 2.40 9.16
N LEU A 77 0.60 2.35 10.42
CA LEU A 77 -0.05 3.46 11.11
C LEU A 77 1.01 4.39 11.72
N PRO A 78 0.71 5.70 11.83
CA PRO A 78 1.58 6.63 12.52
C PRO A 78 1.81 6.23 13.99
N ASP A 79 2.87 6.79 14.57
CA ASP A 79 3.28 6.63 15.97
C ASP A 79 3.74 5.23 16.36
N ASN A 80 2.81 4.28 16.53
CA ASN A 80 3.11 2.97 17.12
C ASN A 80 3.33 1.86 16.08
N ALA A 81 3.16 2.16 14.78
CA ALA A 81 3.29 1.19 13.68
C ALA A 81 2.50 -0.11 13.93
N ALA A 82 1.39 -0.05 14.67
CA ALA A 82 0.62 -1.20 15.14
C ALA A 82 1.45 -2.30 15.84
N GLY A 83 2.63 -1.96 16.40
CA GLY A 83 3.55 -2.90 17.02
C GLY A 83 4.40 -3.71 16.05
N LEU A 84 4.47 -3.34 14.76
CA LEU A 84 5.41 -3.92 13.81
C LEU A 84 6.85 -3.65 14.25
N ASP A 85 7.72 -4.67 14.17
CA ASP A 85 9.15 -4.46 14.35
C ASP A 85 9.73 -3.58 13.24
N GLY A 86 10.92 -3.01 13.46
CA GLY A 86 11.50 -2.05 12.51
C GLY A 86 11.71 -2.61 11.10
N GLY A 87 11.98 -3.91 10.95
CA GLY A 87 12.13 -4.54 9.64
C GLY A 87 10.80 -4.78 8.94
N ALA A 88 9.79 -5.25 9.69
CA ALA A 88 8.43 -5.43 9.19
C ALA A 88 7.80 -4.09 8.79
N HIS A 89 7.94 -3.07 9.65
CA HIS A 89 7.46 -1.72 9.38
C HIS A 89 8.13 -1.12 8.14
N ASP A 90 9.46 -1.26 7.99
CA ASP A 90 10.17 -0.78 6.80
C ASP A 90 9.66 -1.43 5.51
N ILE A 91 9.44 -2.75 5.53
CA ILE A 91 8.91 -3.47 4.36
C ILE A 91 7.51 -2.97 4.03
N ALA A 92 6.64 -2.89 5.02
CA ALA A 92 5.26 -2.49 4.85
C ALA A 92 5.15 -1.03 4.36
N ALA A 93 5.93 -0.11 4.94
CA ALA A 93 5.95 1.30 4.53
C ALA A 93 6.41 1.49 3.08
N GLN A 94 7.45 0.76 2.65
CA GLN A 94 7.90 0.81 1.26
C GLN A 94 6.86 0.23 0.29
N ALA A 95 6.20 -0.87 0.67
CA ALA A 95 5.15 -1.48 -0.14
C ALA A 95 3.89 -0.64 -0.23
N SER A 96 3.50 0.01 0.88
CA SER A 96 2.37 0.96 0.95
C SER A 96 2.64 2.19 0.08
N ALA A 97 3.81 2.83 0.20
CA ALA A 97 4.19 3.95 -0.67
C ALA A 97 4.21 3.57 -2.15
N ALA A 98 4.68 2.37 -2.48
CA ALA A 98 4.64 1.85 -3.85
C ALA A 98 3.21 1.62 -4.36
N TRP A 99 2.30 1.14 -3.51
CA TRP A 99 0.89 0.98 -3.85
C TRP A 99 0.22 2.32 -4.15
N GLU A 100 0.37 3.29 -3.26
CA GLU A 100 -0.21 4.63 -3.42
C GLU A 100 0.35 5.35 -4.65
N ALA A 101 1.66 5.20 -4.92
CA ALA A 101 2.28 5.71 -6.13
C ALA A 101 1.66 5.10 -7.40
N ALA A 102 1.40 3.79 -7.40
CA ALA A 102 0.90 3.09 -8.57
C ALA A 102 -0.61 3.30 -8.79
N VAL A 103 -1.40 3.37 -7.72
CA VAL A 103 -2.87 3.48 -7.82
C VAL A 103 -3.33 4.90 -8.13
N CYS A 104 -2.58 5.92 -7.69
CA CYS A 104 -2.85 7.33 -7.96
C CYS A 104 -1.99 7.88 -9.11
N TRP A 105 -1.38 7.01 -9.92
CA TRP A 105 -0.39 7.45 -10.91
C TRP A 105 -0.95 8.57 -11.82
N ASP A 106 -0.08 9.52 -12.17
CA ASP A 106 -0.37 10.76 -12.92
C ASP A 106 -0.85 11.97 -12.08
N ASP A 107 -0.68 11.93 -10.75
CA ASP A 107 -0.84 13.10 -9.87
C ASP A 107 0.41 13.45 -9.01
N ASP A 108 0.39 14.65 -8.41
CA ASP A 108 1.48 15.13 -7.54
C ASP A 108 1.70 14.25 -6.30
N TYR A 109 0.64 13.60 -5.82
CA TYR A 109 0.69 12.73 -4.67
C TYR A 109 1.45 11.43 -5.01
N ALA A 110 1.14 10.80 -6.14
CA ALA A 110 1.83 9.62 -6.64
C ALA A 110 3.31 9.86 -6.86
N VAL A 111 3.70 11.03 -7.41
CA VAL A 111 5.11 11.40 -7.57
C VAL A 111 5.81 11.50 -6.22
N LYS A 112 5.17 12.12 -5.22
CA LYS A 112 5.70 12.19 -3.86
C LYS A 112 5.85 10.80 -3.24
N ARG A 113 4.84 9.94 -3.37
CA ARG A 113 4.89 8.57 -2.83
C ARG A 113 5.99 7.74 -3.50
N LEU A 114 6.16 7.84 -4.82
CA LEU A 114 7.24 7.14 -5.53
C LEU A 114 8.63 7.60 -5.07
N ALA A 115 8.80 8.87 -4.70
CA ALA A 115 10.07 9.39 -4.18
C ALA A 115 10.44 8.80 -2.81
N GLU A 116 9.46 8.31 -2.05
CA GLU A 116 9.69 7.61 -0.78
C GLU A 116 10.08 6.13 -0.98
N VAL A 117 9.79 5.56 -2.15
CA VAL A 117 10.20 4.20 -2.51
C VAL A 117 11.67 4.17 -2.91
N ARG A 118 12.44 3.28 -2.28
CA ARG A 118 13.88 3.12 -2.55
C ARG A 118 14.15 2.81 -4.01
N ALA A 119 15.24 3.38 -4.51
CA ALA A 119 15.80 3.03 -5.79
C ALA A 119 16.27 1.55 -5.82
N VAL A 120 16.33 0.98 -7.01
CA VAL A 120 16.80 -0.39 -7.30
C VAL A 120 18.20 -0.34 -7.89
#